data_AF-A0A9E2H5G9-F1
#
_entry.id   AF-A0A9E2H5G9-F1
#
_cell.length_a   1.000
_cell.length_b   1.000
_cell.length_c   1.000
_cell.angle_alpha   90.00
_cell.angle_beta   90.00
_cell.angle_gamma   90.00
#
_symmetry.space_group_name_H-M   'P 1'
#
loop_
_entity.id
_entity.type
_entity.pdbx_description
1 polymer ?
#
loop_
_entity_poly.entity_id
_entity_poly.type
_entity_poly.pdbx_seq_one_letter_code
_entity_poly.pdbx_strand_id
1 'polypeptide(L)' 'PFVGITLVGFRGALFFDAGNAWDKENTETLGSFGGGVRFNIGGFLVLRYDFGKRIENNFSTIQKKYFHQFFFGWDF' A
#
# COMPACT_ATOMS: atom_id res chain seq x y z
N PRO A 1 4.55 9.57 -2.18
CA PRO A 1 3.52 9.35 -3.21
C PRO A 1 4.03 9.80 -4.60
N PHE A 2 4.07 8.88 -5.56
CA PHE A 2 4.60 9.19 -6.91
C PHE A 2 3.53 9.82 -7.83
N VAL A 3 2.24 9.59 -7.56
CA VAL A 3 1.09 10.30 -8.18
C VAL A 3 0.00 10.48 -7.12
N GLY A 4 -0.56 11.68 -6.96
CA GLY A 4 -1.62 11.97 -6.00
C GLY A 4 -2.72 12.85 -6.58
N ILE A 5 -3.98 12.48 -6.37
CA ILE A 5 -5.17 13.27 -6.72
C ILE A 5 -5.81 13.73 -5.41
N THR A 6 -6.00 15.04 -5.23
CA THR A 6 -6.65 15.62 -4.05
C THR A 6 -8.03 16.14 -4.45
N LEU A 7 -9.08 15.51 -3.94
CA LEU A 7 -10.41 16.10 -3.83
C LEU A 7 -10.60 16.56 -2.38
N VAL A 8 -11.37 17.60 -2.12
CA VAL A 8 -11.53 18.17 -0.76
C VAL A 8 -11.87 17.06 0.25
N GLY A 9 -10.94 16.79 1.18
CA GLY A 9 -11.04 15.73 2.20
C GLY A 9 -10.53 14.34 1.80
N PHE A 10 -10.47 14.00 0.50
CA PHE A 10 -10.03 12.69 -0.01
C PHE A 10 -8.73 12.78 -0.81
N ARG A 11 -7.74 11.97 -0.43
CA ARG A 11 -6.47 11.83 -1.14
C ARG A 11 -6.32 10.42 -1.68
N GLY A 12 -6.28 10.28 -2.99
CA GLY A 12 -5.95 9.02 -3.65
C GLY A 12 -4.45 8.88 -3.88
N ALA A 13 -3.95 7.64 -3.83
CA ALA A 13 -2.56 7.31 -4.16
C ALA A 13 -2.49 5.99 -4.94
N LEU A 14 -1.55 5.93 -5.88
CA LEU A 14 -1.08 4.66 -6.45
C LEU A 14 0.29 4.35 -5.85
N PHE A 15 0.57 3.07 -5.62
CA PHE A 15 1.82 2.62 -5.02
C PHE A 15 2.38 1.38 -5.73
N PHE A 16 3.70 1.26 -5.61
CA PHE A 16 4.48 0.09 -5.94
C PHE A 16 5.56 -0.04 -4.86
N ASP A 17 5.57 -1.17 -4.16
CA ASP A 17 6.45 -1.43 -3.03
C ASP A 17 7.32 -2.65 -3.30
N ALA A 18 8.50 -2.66 -2.69
CA ALA A 18 9.49 -3.72 -2.73
C ALA A 18 10.08 -3.91 -1.33
N GLY A 19 10.18 -5.15 -0.87
CA GLY A 19 10.68 -5.47 0.47
C GLY A 19 11.35 -6.83 0.53
N ASN A 20 12.42 -6.92 1.30
CA ASN A 20 13.20 -8.13 1.50
C ASN A 20 13.80 -8.08 2.91
N ALA A 21 13.83 -9.22 3.59
CA ALA A 21 14.41 -9.38 4.92
C ALA A 21 15.22 -10.68 4.94
N TRP A 22 16.50 -10.60 5.28
CA TRP A 22 17.42 -11.73 5.29
C TRP A 22 18.38 -11.62 6.47
N ASP A 23 18.96 -12.77 6.86
CA ASP A 23 20.05 -12.83 7.84
C ASP A 23 21.38 -13.13 7.13
N LYS A 24 21.52 -14.32 6.52
CA LYS A 24 22.77 -14.74 5.85
C LYS A 24 22.66 -14.83 4.33
N GLU A 25 21.55 -15.34 3.83
CA GLU A 25 21.31 -15.55 2.40
C GLU A 25 20.02 -14.86 1.98
N ASN A 26 20.04 -14.22 0.82
CA ASN A 26 18.85 -13.59 0.28
C ASN A 26 17.98 -14.63 -0.42
N THR A 27 16.80 -14.90 0.13
CA THR A 27 15.87 -15.90 -0.39
C THR A 27 14.94 -15.33 -1.46
N GLU A 28 14.32 -14.17 -1.18
CA GLU A 28 13.34 -13.57 -2.09
C GLU A 28 13.05 -12.11 -1.79
N THR A 29 12.88 -11.29 -2.83
CA THR A 29 12.26 -9.97 -2.72
C THR A 29 10.77 -10.07 -3.02
N LEU A 30 9.97 -9.61 -2.08
CA LEU A 30 8.53 -9.47 -2.20
C LEU A 30 8.17 -8.08 -2.72
N GLY A 31 7.06 -7.99 -3.41
CA GLY A 31 6.52 -6.72 -3.91
C GLY A 31 5.03 -6.58 -3.69
N SER A 32 4.54 -5.37 -3.89
CA SER A 32 3.11 -5.09 -4.03
C SER A 32 2.88 -3.92 -4.95
N PHE A 33 1.70 -3.87 -5.56
CA PHE A 33 1.21 -2.69 -6.24
C PHE A 33 -0.29 -2.56 -6.03
N GLY A 34 -0.79 -1.32 -6.05
CA GLY A 34 -2.18 -1.07 -5.79
C GLY A 34 -2.53 0.40 -5.71
N GLY A 35 -3.74 0.63 -5.20
CA GLY A 35 -4.28 1.95 -4.99
C GLY A 35 -4.82 2.08 -3.57
N GLY A 36 -4.78 3.30 -3.05
CA GLY A 36 -5.31 3.64 -1.74
C GLY A 36 -6.07 4.96 -1.75
N VAL A 37 -7.00 5.10 -0.82
CA VAL A 37 -7.70 6.35 -0.53
C VAL A 37 -7.54 6.68 0.95
N ARG A 38 -7.24 7.95 1.22
CA ARG A 38 -7.15 8.53 2.55
C ARG A 38 -8.22 9.59 2.74
N PHE A 39 -8.92 9.55 3.87
CA PHE A 39 -9.93 10.51 4.27
C PHE A 39 -9.60 11.08 5.64
N ASN A 40 -9.67 12.40 5.80
CA ASN A 40 -9.48 13.06 7.10
C ASN A 40 -10.81 13.56 7.65
N ILE A 41 -11.16 13.13 8.86
CA ILE A 41 -12.35 13.49 9.61
C ILE A 41 -11.93 14.49 10.69
N GLY A 42 -12.44 15.72 10.57
CA GLY A 42 -12.31 16.75 11.60
C GLY A 42 -10.88 17.23 11.90
N GLY A 43 -9.90 16.89 11.06
CA GLY A 43 -8.49 17.25 11.25
C GLY A 43 -7.70 16.30 12.14
N PHE A 44 -8.36 15.38 12.87
CA PHE A 44 -7.72 14.55 13.90
C PHE A 44 -7.78 13.05 13.64
N LEU A 45 -8.76 12.57 12.86
CA LEU A 45 -8.93 11.15 12.55
C LEU A 45 -8.71 10.93 11.07
N VAL A 46 -7.77 10.07 10.71
CA VAL A 46 -7.46 9.68 9.34
C VAL A 46 -7.91 8.24 9.13
N LEU A 47 -8.67 8.02 8.07
CA LEU A 47 -9.03 6.70 7.56
C LEU A 47 -8.23 6.45 6.29
N ARG A 48 -7.64 5.26 6.14
CA ARG A 48 -6.96 4.84 4.93
C ARG A 48 -7.44 3.45 4.54
N TYR A 49 -7.76 3.30 3.26
CA TYR A 49 -8.09 2.01 2.68
C TYR A 49 -7.23 1.77 1.46
N ASP A 50 -6.53 0.64 1.44
CA ASP A 50 -5.71 0.19 0.33
C ASP A 50 -6.23 -1.12 -0.24
N PHE A 51 -6.11 -1.25 -1.56
CA PHE A 51 -6.39 -2.48 -2.27
C PHE A 51 -5.28 -2.71 -3.31
N GLY A 52 -4.91 -3.97 -3.51
CA GLY A 52 -3.82 -4.26 -4.44
C GLY A 52 -3.51 -5.73 -4.62
N LYS A 53 -2.37 -5.98 -5.27
CA LYS A 53 -1.80 -7.29 -5.53
C LYS A 53 -0.41 -7.38 -4.91
N ARG A 54 -0.06 -8.58 -4.45
CA ARG A 54 1.30 -8.91 -4.05
C ARG A 54 2.03 -9.58 -5.21
N ILE A 55 3.34 -9.38 -5.25
CA ILE A 55 4.26 -10.01 -6.18
C ILE A 55 5.28 -10.82 -5.38
N GLU A 56 5.53 -12.05 -5.78
CA GLU A 56 6.42 -13.01 -5.13
C GLU A 56 7.46 -13.52 -6.11
N ASN A 57 8.38 -14.36 -5.61
CA ASN A 57 9.43 -14.99 -6.41
C ASN A 57 10.26 -13.95 -7.18
N ASN A 58 10.77 -12.92 -6.48
CA ASN A 58 11.58 -11.86 -7.07
C ASN A 58 10.87 -11.12 -8.22
N PHE A 59 9.64 -10.69 -7.97
CA PHE A 59 8.76 -9.98 -8.92
C PHE A 59 8.28 -10.78 -10.13
N SER A 60 8.48 -12.10 -10.17
CA SER A 60 8.06 -12.93 -11.32
C SER A 60 6.62 -13.44 -11.24
N THR A 61 6.03 -13.46 -10.04
CA THR A 61 4.71 -14.07 -9.83
C THR A 61 3.75 -13.10 -9.16
N ILE A 62 2.64 -12.75 -9.82
CA ILE A 62 1.57 -11.95 -9.20
C ILE A 62 0.58 -12.89 -8.50
N GLN A 63 0.32 -12.66 -7.22
CA GLN A 63 -0.65 -13.45 -6.47
C GLN A 63 -2.08 -13.33 -7.04
N LYS A 64 -2.82 -14.44 -7.05
CA LYS A 64 -4.20 -14.47 -7.55
C LYS A 64 -5.18 -13.66 -6.69
N LYS A 65 -4.98 -13.62 -5.38
CA LYS A 65 -5.87 -12.88 -4.46
C LYS A 65 -5.52 -11.39 -4.43
N TYR A 66 -6.52 -10.56 -4.22
CA TYR A 66 -6.30 -9.16 -3.85
C TYR A 66 -6.08 -9.08 -2.36
N PHE A 67 -5.24 -8.14 -1.92
CA PHE A 67 -5.22 -7.73 -0.54
C PHE A 67 -6.09 -6.48 -0.36
N HIS A 68 -6.65 -6.36 0.82
CA HIS A 68 -7.43 -5.22 1.28
C HIS A 68 -6.92 -4.86 2.67
N GLN A 69 -6.58 -3.60 2.90
CA GLN A 69 -6.09 -3.12 4.19
C GLN A 69 -6.82 -1.84 4.58
N PHE A 70 -7.25 -1.77 5.83
CA PHE A 70 -7.92 -0.62 6.40
C PHE A 70 -7.17 -0.15 7.65
N PHE A 71 -6.92 1.15 7.73
CA PHE A 71 -6.23 1.80 8.84
C PHE A 71 -7.07 2.99 9.34
N PHE A 72 -7.03 3.23 10.66
CA PHE A 72 -7.69 4.37 11.31
C PHE A 72 -6.90 4.85 12.52
N GLY A 73 -6.86 6.16 12.76
CA GLY A 73 -6.08 6.79 13.85
C GLY A 73 -5.62 8.20 13.52
N TRP A 74 -4.56 8.68 14.18
CA TRP A 74 -4.29 10.11 14.31
C TRP A 74 -3.15 10.64 13.43
N ASP A 75 -2.26 9.74 12.97
CA ASP A 75 -1.14 10.03 12.06
C ASP A 75 -0.77 8.75 11.27
N PHE A 76 -0.72 8.84 9.92
CA PHE A 76 -0.33 7.76 9.00
C PHE A 76 0.36 8.29 7.74
#